data_AF-A0A2E1H9Q7-F1
#
_entry.id   AF-A0A2E1H9Q7-F1
#
_cell.length_a   1.000
_cell.length_b   1.000
_cell.length_c   1.000
_cell.angle_alpha   90.00
_cell.angle_beta   90.00
_cell.angle_gamma   90.00
#
_symmetry.space_group_name_H-M   'P 1'
#
loop_
_entity.id
_entity.type
_entity.pdbx_description
1 polymer ?
#
loop_
_entity_poly.entity_id
_entity_poly.type
_entity_poly.pdbx_seq_one_letter_code
_entity_poly.pdbx_strand_id
1 'polypeptide(L)' 'TNDAEKIDLSAVTAITSFADLAANHLTQVGGNAVITDGFNTITLNGVNIADLDAGDFIF' A
#
# COMPACT_ATOMS: atom_id res chain seq x y z
N THR A 1 11.76 -11.16 -4.71
CA THR A 1 11.27 -9.91 -5.29
C THR A 1 9.94 -10.24 -5.95
N ASN A 2 8.89 -9.52 -5.56
CA ASN A 2 7.58 -9.60 -6.18
C ASN A 2 7.58 -8.61 -7.35
N ASP A 3 7.81 -9.10 -8.57
CA ASP A 3 8.03 -8.24 -9.74
C ASP A 3 6.77 -8.10 -10.64
N ALA A 4 5.58 -8.43 -10.13
CA ALA A 4 4.40 -8.59 -11.01
C ALA A 4 3.45 -7.37 -11.09
N GLU A 5 3.40 -6.46 -10.11
CA GLU A 5 2.51 -5.29 -10.19
C GLU A 5 3.10 -4.11 -9.40
N LYS A 6 3.04 -2.88 -9.95
CA LYS A 6 3.46 -1.65 -9.27
C LYS A 6 2.24 -0.80 -8.97
N ILE A 7 2.09 -0.39 -7.72
CA ILE A 7 1.03 0.54 -7.29
C ILE A 7 1.62 1.94 -7.29
N ASP A 8 1.18 2.77 -8.23
CA ASP A 8 1.60 4.16 -8.33
C ASP A 8 0.80 5.05 -7.37
N LEU A 9 1.48 5.54 -6.35
CA LEU A 9 0.98 6.48 -5.35
C LEU A 9 1.61 7.87 -5.51
N SER A 10 2.31 8.17 -6.62
CA SER A 10 3.07 9.41 -6.77
C SER A 10 2.24 10.69 -6.80
N ALA A 11 0.93 10.55 -7.03
CA ALA A 11 -0.03 11.65 -6.96
C ALA A 11 -0.74 11.75 -5.59
N VAL A 12 -0.51 10.79 -4.69
CA VAL A 12 -1.13 10.73 -3.35
C VAL A 12 -0.19 11.41 -2.36
N THR A 13 -0.25 12.74 -2.31
CA THR A 13 0.71 13.57 -1.55
C THR A 13 0.76 13.30 -0.04
N ALA A 14 -0.24 12.62 0.51
CA ALA A 14 -0.28 12.22 1.91
C ALA A 14 0.58 10.98 2.22
N ILE A 15 0.97 10.20 1.21
CA ILE A 15 1.75 8.96 1.35
C ILE A 15 3.08 9.14 0.61
N THR A 16 4.15 9.36 1.36
CA THR A 16 5.42 9.87 0.80
C THR A 16 6.53 8.83 0.67
N SER A 17 6.37 7.67 1.29
CA SER A 17 7.36 6.58 1.26
C SER A 17 6.73 5.27 1.73
N PHE A 18 7.44 4.16 1.55
CA PHE A 18 6.98 2.88 2.10
C PHE A 18 6.94 2.87 3.63
N ALA A 19 7.87 3.55 4.30
CA ALA A 19 7.87 3.65 5.75
C ALA A 19 6.62 4.42 6.26
N ASP A 20 6.23 5.47 5.54
CA ASP A 20 5.02 6.24 5.80
C ASP A 20 3.75 5.41 5.52
N LEU A 21 3.70 4.76 4.36
CA LEU A 21 2.62 3.85 3.99
C LEU A 21 2.41 2.76 5.06
N ALA A 22 3.47 2.05 5.44
CA ALA A 22 3.42 0.95 6.39
C ALA A 22 3.06 1.41 7.82
N ALA A 23 3.49 2.60 8.22
CA ALA A 23 3.23 3.12 9.57
C ALA A 23 1.83 3.74 9.72
N ASN A 24 1.33 4.41 8.67
CA ASN A 24 0.19 5.32 8.80
C ASN A 24 -1.00 4.98 7.90
N HIS A 25 -0.78 4.28 6.78
CA HIS A 25 -1.79 4.17 5.72
C HIS A 25 -2.15 2.74 5.34
N LEU A 26 -1.41 1.74 5.81
CA LEU A 26 -1.58 0.34 5.43
C LEU A 26 -2.11 -0.49 6.60
N THR A 27 -3.20 -1.22 6.38
CA THR A 27 -3.79 -2.11 7.38
C THR A 27 -4.18 -3.45 6.77
N GLN A 28 -4.11 -4.52 7.57
CA GLN A 28 -4.65 -5.82 7.19
C GLN A 28 -6.11 -5.90 7.62
N VAL A 29 -7.02 -6.21 6.68
CA VAL A 29 -8.44 -6.43 6.96
C VAL A 29 -8.85 -7.79 6.37
N GLY A 30 -9.00 -8.78 7.25
CA GLY A 30 -9.20 -10.16 6.80
C GLY A 30 -8.03 -10.59 5.91
N GLY A 31 -8.33 -11.10 4.72
CA GLY A 31 -7.33 -11.52 3.73
C GLY A 31 -6.80 -10.41 2.81
N ASN A 32 -7.16 -9.14 3.04
CA ASN A 32 -6.83 -8.04 2.14
C ASN A 32 -5.91 -7.01 2.82
N ALA A 33 -5.00 -6.42 2.05
CA ALA A 33 -4.28 -5.22 2.43
C ALA A 33 -5.10 -3.99 2.02
N VAL A 34 -5.24 -3.03 2.92
CA VAL A 34 -6.09 -1.84 2.72
C VAL A 34 -5.23 -0.60 2.93
N ILE A 35 -5.16 0.23 1.90
CA ILE A 35 -4.48 1.54 1.91
C ILE A 35 -5.54 2.62 2.09
N THR A 36 -5.33 3.52 3.06
CA THR A 36 -6.25 4.63 3.36
C THR A 36 -5.58 5.99 3.24
N ASP A 37 -6.23 6.93 2.55
CA ASP A 37 -5.88 8.35 2.53
C ASP A 37 -7.15 9.19 2.78
N GLY A 38 -7.31 9.69 4.00
CA GLY A 38 -8.52 10.38 4.44
C GLY A 38 -9.75 9.47 4.32
N PHE A 39 -10.69 9.83 3.44
CA PHE A 39 -11.90 9.03 3.15
C PHE A 39 -11.72 8.06 1.97
N ASN A 40 -10.59 8.12 1.27
CA ASN A 40 -10.32 7.29 0.12
C ASN A 40 -9.68 5.97 0.55
N THR A 41 -9.98 4.90 -0.18
CA THR A 41 -9.47 3.56 0.12
C THR A 41 -9.07 2.85 -1.16
N ILE A 42 -7.93 2.16 -1.12
CA ILE A 42 -7.51 1.17 -2.12
C ILE A 42 -7.43 -0.18 -1.39
N THR A 43 -8.11 -1.20 -1.92
CA THR A 43 -8.08 -2.55 -1.36
C THR A 43 -7.35 -3.50 -2.29
N LEU A 44 -6.28 -4.11 -1.80
CA LEU A 44 -5.54 -5.16 -2.48
C LEU A 44 -6.12 -6.51 -2.03
N ASN A 45 -6.98 -7.08 -2.88
CA ASN A 45 -7.73 -8.29 -2.56
C ASN A 45 -6.81 -9.51 -2.48
N GLY A 46 -6.91 -10.28 -1.39
CA GLY A 46 -6.12 -11.49 -1.20
C GLY A 46 -4.63 -11.24 -0.94
N VAL A 47 -4.23 -10.01 -0.65
CA VAL A 47 -2.84 -9.63 -0.39
C VAL A 47 -2.60 -9.56 1.12
N ASN A 48 -1.53 -10.22 1.57
CA ASN A 48 -1.02 -10.07 2.92
C ASN A 48 -0.02 -8.90 2.96
N ILE A 49 -0.14 -8.01 3.94
CA ILE A 49 0.79 -6.88 4.09
C ILE A 49 2.25 -7.32 4.29
N ALA A 50 2.49 -8.53 4.79
CA ALA A 50 3.83 -9.07 4.97
C ALA A 50 4.53 -9.45 3.64
N ASP A 51 3.75 -9.58 2.56
CA ASP A 51 4.27 -9.84 1.21
C ASP A 51 4.59 -8.55 0.45
N LEU A 52 4.27 -7.38 1.03
CA LEU A 52 4.52 -6.07 0.44
C LEU A 52 5.86 -5.49 0.93
N ASP A 53 6.61 -4.92 -0.01
CA ASP A 53 7.84 -4.18 0.25
C ASP A 53 7.88 -2.85 -0.54
N ALA A 54 8.94 -2.06 -0.33
CA ALA A 54 9.09 -0.78 -1.00
C ALA A 54 9.17 -0.89 -2.53
N GLY A 55 9.53 -2.06 -3.05
CA GLY A 55 9.53 -2.39 -4.46
C GLY A 55 8.12 -2.47 -5.05
N ASP A 56 7.06 -2.68 -4.29
CA ASP A 56 5.71 -2.77 -4.86
C ASP A 56 5.10 -1.38 -5.19
N PHE A 57 5.76 -0.28 -4.81
CA PHE A 57 5.17 1.07 -4.85
C PHE A 57 6.03 2.09 -5.59
N ILE A 58 5.36 3.10 -6.16
CA ILE A 58 5.95 4.34 -6.67
C ILE A 58 5.37 5.49 -5.84
N PHE A 59 6.22 6.39 -5.34
CA PHE A 59 5.84 7.55 -4.53
C PHE A 59 6.29 8.84 -5.21
#